data_AF-A0A842MV27-F1
#
_entry.id   AF-A0A842MV27-F1
#
_cell.length_a   1.000
_cell.length_b   1.000
_cell.length_c   1.000
_cell.angle_alpha   90.00
_cell.angle_beta   90.00
_cell.angle_gamma   90.00
#
_symmetry.space_group_name_H-M   'P 1'
#
loop_
_entity.id
_entity.type
_entity.pdbx_description
1 polymer ?
#
loop_
_entity_poly.entity_id
_entity_poly.type
_entity_poly.pdbx_seq_one_letter_code
_entity_poly.pdbx_strand_id
1 'polypeptide(L)'
;HDTQNSQPKKKAKSKAAGKKESYSFLKHLHTGLQGETNSIFAYLDEYKPSSAVEKNVVFMKYLLDQHADETITYDHIYTCYHNTNTALPKNLYESIKLTGNASKGHGYIDRSNAEDLKLIYKADVLLQKLKKKACEAT
;
A
#
# COMPACT_ATOMS: atom_id res chain seq x y z
N HIS A 1 39.52 35.50 -28.96
CA HIS A 1 38.19 35.55 -29.59
C HIS A 1 37.81 34.11 -29.86
N ASP A 2 37.06 33.48 -28.94
CA ASP A 2 35.58 33.44 -28.93
C ASP A 2 35.04 32.40 -29.94
N THR A 3 34.03 31.55 -29.75
CA THR A 3 33.25 30.93 -28.67
C THR A 3 32.29 29.96 -29.43
N GLN A 4 31.82 28.88 -28.78
CA GLN A 4 30.65 28.03 -29.14
C GLN A 4 30.76 27.17 -30.42
N ASN A 5 30.18 25.97 -30.53
CA ASN A 5 28.88 25.55 -30.04
C ASN A 5 28.79 24.01 -29.93
N SER A 6 28.25 23.52 -28.81
CA SER A 6 27.83 22.13 -28.63
C SER A 6 26.45 21.93 -29.27
N GLN A 7 26.24 20.84 -30.02
CA GLN A 7 24.89 20.45 -30.47
C GLN A 7 24.48 19.03 -30.05
N PRO A 8 23.16 18.83 -29.86
CA PRO A 8 22.59 17.92 -28.87
C PRO A 8 21.93 16.70 -29.52
N LYS A 9 21.84 15.56 -28.80
CA LYS A 9 20.83 14.53 -29.12
C LYS A 9 20.18 14.00 -27.85
N LYS A 10 19.08 14.67 -27.50
CA LYS A 10 18.00 14.21 -26.63
C LYS A 10 17.57 12.79 -27.05
N LYS A 11 17.88 11.77 -26.24
CA LYS A 11 17.14 10.50 -26.28
C LYS A 11 16.00 10.62 -25.27
N ALA A 12 14.87 11.11 -25.75
CA ALA A 12 13.60 11.01 -25.03
C ALA A 12 13.34 9.52 -24.79
N LYS A 13 13.54 9.06 -23.54
CA LYS A 13 13.01 7.78 -23.09
C LYS A 13 11.50 7.95 -23.05
N SER A 14 10.84 7.37 -24.06
CA SER A 14 9.39 7.25 -24.16
C SER A 14 8.84 6.84 -22.79
N LYS A 15 8.10 7.74 -22.14
CA LYS A 15 7.25 7.37 -21.00
C LYS A 15 6.22 6.42 -21.58
N ALA A 16 6.43 5.12 -21.40
CA ALA A 16 5.37 4.14 -21.55
C ALA A 16 4.19 4.66 -20.71
N ALA A 17 3.11 5.02 -21.38
CA ALA A 17 1.88 5.36 -20.73
C ALA A 17 1.47 4.13 -19.91
N GLY A 18 1.71 4.19 -18.60
CA GLY A 18 1.27 3.15 -17.69
C GLY A 18 -0.21 2.92 -17.92
N LYS A 19 -0.57 1.66 -18.17
CA LYS A 19 -1.96 1.21 -18.27
C LYS A 19 -2.70 1.85 -17.08
N LYS A 20 -3.73 2.66 -17.34
CA LYS A 20 -4.56 3.22 -16.26
C LYS A 20 -5.29 2.06 -15.62
N GLU A 21 -4.68 1.48 -14.60
CA GLU A 21 -5.33 0.51 -13.75
C GLU A 21 -6.55 1.18 -13.16
N SER A 22 -7.72 0.64 -13.48
CA SER A 22 -9.00 1.17 -13.07
C SER A 22 -9.40 0.41 -11.82
N TYR A 23 -9.12 0.98 -10.65
CA TYR A 23 -9.60 0.45 -9.37
C TYR A 23 -11.03 0.94 -9.13
N SER A 24 -11.87 0.05 -8.62
CA SER A 24 -13.25 0.31 -8.24
C SER A 24 -13.33 0.56 -6.74
N PHE A 25 -14.06 1.60 -6.38
CA PHE A 25 -14.37 1.89 -4.98
C PHE A 25 -15.49 0.94 -4.50
N LEU A 26 -15.20 0.14 -3.48
CA LEU A 26 -16.16 -0.82 -2.91
C LEU A 26 -17.02 -0.11 -1.86
N LYS A 27 -18.19 0.38 -2.28
CA LYS A 27 -19.15 1.06 -1.37
C LYS A 27 -19.63 0.20 -0.20
N HIS A 28 -19.64 -1.12 -0.37
CA HIS A 28 -20.04 -2.06 0.68
C HIS A 28 -18.93 -2.34 1.68
N LEU A 29 -17.68 -1.95 1.38
CA LEU A 29 -16.55 -2.14 2.28
C LEU A 29 -16.65 -1.13 3.42
N HIS A 30 -17.05 -1.61 4.58
CA HIS A 30 -17.18 -0.78 5.76
C HIS A 30 -15.81 -0.64 6.44
N THR A 31 -15.14 0.50 6.26
CA THR A 31 -13.83 0.74 6.89
C THR A 31 -13.91 1.25 8.33
N GLY A 32 -15.13 1.32 8.88
CA GLY A 32 -15.44 1.91 10.17
C GLY A 32 -15.28 3.44 10.22
N LEU A 33 -15.85 4.07 11.24
CA LEU A 33 -15.75 5.51 11.49
C LEU A 33 -14.53 5.85 12.35
N GLN A 34 -14.05 7.09 12.24
CA GLN A 34 -12.98 7.57 13.10
C GLN A 34 -13.41 7.56 14.57
N GLY A 35 -12.65 6.85 15.42
CA GLY A 35 -12.94 6.72 16.86
C GLY A 35 -13.50 5.35 17.27
N GLU A 36 -13.90 4.49 16.34
CA GLU A 36 -14.26 3.11 16.67
C GLU A 36 -13.02 2.21 16.76
N THR A 37 -13.01 1.29 17.71
CA THR A 37 -11.91 0.36 17.97
C THR A 37 -11.64 -0.62 16.83
N ASN A 38 -12.67 -0.97 16.04
CA ASN A 38 -12.57 -1.86 14.90
C ASN A 38 -12.56 -1.11 13.56
N SER A 39 -12.07 0.14 13.55
CA SER A 39 -11.92 0.92 12.34
C SER A 39 -10.50 0.86 11.81
N ILE A 40 -10.36 1.06 10.49
CA ILE A 40 -9.05 1.19 9.88
C ILE A 40 -8.23 2.34 10.48
N PHE A 41 -8.90 3.37 11.01
CA PHE A 41 -8.27 4.47 11.75
C PHE A 41 -7.60 4.01 13.05
N ALA A 42 -8.22 3.10 13.80
CA ALA A 42 -7.63 2.52 15.01
C ALA A 42 -6.39 1.69 14.67
N TYR A 43 -6.42 0.95 13.56
CA TYR A 43 -5.25 0.23 13.06
C TYR A 43 -4.11 1.19 12.65
N LEU A 44 -4.44 2.27 11.95
CA LEU A 44 -3.45 3.29 11.59
C LEU A 44 -2.84 3.97 12.83
N ASP A 45 -3.63 4.19 13.88
CA ASP A 45 -3.15 4.77 15.14
C ASP A 45 -2.31 3.78 15.96
N GLU A 46 -2.73 2.50 16.03
CA GLU A 46 -2.02 1.46 16.76
C GLU A 46 -0.65 1.15 16.14
N TYR A 47 -0.58 1.06 14.81
CA TYR A 47 0.66 0.68 14.11
C TYR A 47 1.49 1.88 13.62
N LYS A 48 0.93 3.10 13.57
CA LYS A 48 1.57 4.33 13.07
C LYS A 48 2.43 4.12 11.80
N PRO A 49 1.88 3.50 10.72
CA PRO A 49 2.68 3.18 9.55
C PRO A 49 3.15 4.44 8.82
N SER A 50 4.46 4.54 8.56
CA SER A 50 5.06 5.75 7.97
C SER A 50 5.06 5.70 6.43
N SER A 51 5.34 4.53 5.86
CA SER A 51 5.52 4.33 4.43
C SER A 51 4.28 3.71 3.77
N ALA A 52 4.14 3.87 2.45
CA ALA A 52 3.07 3.21 1.69
C ALA A 52 3.08 1.68 1.83
N VAL A 53 4.27 1.09 1.91
CA VAL A 53 4.46 -0.36 2.15
C VAL A 53 3.88 -0.79 3.50
N GLU A 54 4.21 -0.04 4.56
CA GLU A 54 3.71 -0.31 5.91
C GLU A 54 2.18 -0.12 5.96
N LYS A 55 1.66 0.94 5.31
CA LYS A 55 0.23 1.21 5.19
C LYS A 55 -0.51 0.07 4.49
N ASN A 56 0.01 -0.43 3.37
CA ASN A 56 -0.57 -1.58 2.67
C ASN A 56 -0.67 -2.81 3.58
N VAL A 57 0.35 -3.09 4.37
CA VAL A 57 0.35 -4.22 5.32
C VAL A 57 -0.70 -4.03 6.41
N VAL A 58 -0.79 -2.83 6.99
CA VAL A 58 -1.81 -2.49 7.99
C VAL A 58 -3.22 -2.59 7.42
N PHE A 59 -3.43 -2.09 6.20
CA PHE A 59 -4.72 -2.18 5.50
C PHE A 59 -5.11 -3.63 5.22
N MET A 60 -4.18 -4.47 4.77
CA MET A 60 -4.46 -5.89 4.60
C MET A 60 -4.77 -6.57 5.92
N LYS A 61 -4.08 -6.21 7.01
CA LYS A 61 -4.34 -6.81 8.32
C LYS A 61 -5.75 -6.47 8.81
N TYR A 62 -6.15 -5.21 8.65
CA TYR A 62 -7.50 -4.74 8.92
C TYR A 62 -8.55 -5.51 8.10
N LEU A 63 -8.34 -5.61 6.78
CA LEU A 63 -9.24 -6.31 5.88
C LEU A 63 -9.37 -7.79 6.25
N LEU A 64 -8.26 -8.45 6.62
CA LEU A 64 -8.28 -9.86 7.03
C LEU A 64 -9.01 -10.07 8.36
N ASP A 65 -8.99 -9.07 9.25
CA ASP A 65 -9.62 -9.14 10.58
C ASP A 65 -11.14 -8.89 10.50
N GLN A 66 -11.56 -7.92 9.68
CA GLN A 66 -12.96 -7.56 9.52
C GLN A 66 -13.69 -8.38 8.43
N HIS A 67 -12.96 -8.86 7.42
CA HIS A 67 -13.48 -9.57 6.27
C HIS A 67 -12.71 -10.89 6.05
N ALA A 68 -12.57 -11.70 7.09
CA ALA A 68 -11.79 -12.93 7.07
C ALA A 68 -12.24 -13.94 5.99
N ASP A 69 -13.52 -13.92 5.61
CA ASP A 69 -14.11 -14.79 4.59
C ASP A 69 -14.08 -14.21 3.17
N GLU A 70 -13.68 -12.93 3.00
CA GLU A 70 -13.62 -12.30 1.68
C GLU A 70 -12.22 -12.33 1.08
N THR A 71 -12.18 -12.45 -0.24
CA THR A 71 -10.92 -12.41 -0.98
C THR A 71 -10.43 -10.96 -1.09
N ILE A 72 -9.26 -10.68 -0.52
CA ILE A 72 -8.68 -9.33 -0.56
C ILE A 72 -8.09 -9.06 -1.94
N THR A 73 -8.68 -8.12 -2.66
CA THR A 73 -8.20 -7.63 -3.97
C THR A 73 -7.53 -6.25 -3.85
N TYR A 74 -6.96 -5.77 -4.96
CA TYR A 74 -6.44 -4.41 -5.08
C TYR A 74 -7.50 -3.33 -4.80
N ASP A 75 -8.77 -3.58 -5.15
CA ASP A 75 -9.88 -2.65 -4.94
C ASP A 75 -10.17 -2.42 -3.45
N HIS A 76 -9.99 -3.45 -2.62
CA HIS A 76 -10.12 -3.33 -1.18
C HIS A 76 -9.06 -2.39 -0.61
N ILE A 77 -7.80 -2.56 -0.99
CA ILE A 77 -6.70 -1.69 -0.57
C ILE A 77 -6.94 -0.25 -1.09
N TYR A 78 -7.38 -0.09 -2.35
CA TYR A 78 -7.74 1.21 -2.91
C TYR A 78 -8.82 1.91 -2.08
N THR A 79 -9.87 1.17 -1.70
CA THR A 79 -10.98 1.66 -0.90
C THR A 79 -10.51 2.10 0.49
N CYS A 80 -9.60 1.36 1.12
CA CYS A 80 -8.95 1.76 2.38
C CYS A 80 -8.21 3.10 2.27
N TYR A 81 -7.43 3.32 1.21
CA TYR A 81 -6.77 4.61 0.98
C TYR A 81 -7.79 5.75 0.81
N HIS A 82 -8.85 5.49 0.05
CA HIS A 82 -9.89 6.47 -0.21
C HIS A 82 -10.63 6.87 1.07
N ASN A 83 -11.06 5.89 1.87
CA ASN A 83 -11.83 6.13 3.10
C ASN A 83 -10.99 6.77 4.21
N THR A 84 -9.70 6.43 4.29
CA THR A 84 -8.78 7.04 5.28
C THR A 84 -8.27 8.42 4.87
N ASN A 85 -8.64 8.91 3.67
CA ASN A 85 -8.06 10.10 3.06
C ASN A 85 -6.52 10.07 3.02
N THR A 86 -5.92 8.88 3.02
CA THR A 86 -4.47 8.72 3.02
C THR A 86 -3.93 9.01 1.62
N ALA A 87 -2.77 9.67 1.54
CA ALA A 87 -2.09 9.93 0.28
C ALA A 87 -1.93 8.63 -0.55
N LEU A 88 -2.70 8.55 -1.65
CA LEU A 88 -2.68 7.42 -2.56
C LEU A 88 -1.35 7.42 -3.32
N PRO A 89 -0.61 6.30 -3.35
CA PRO A 89 0.61 6.21 -4.15
C PRO A 89 0.32 6.48 -5.63
N LYS A 90 1.27 7.12 -6.34
CA LYS A 90 1.15 7.42 -7.79
C LYS A 90 0.77 6.21 -8.64
N ASN A 91 1.21 5.02 -8.21
CA ASN A 91 0.83 3.76 -8.80
C ASN A 91 0.60 2.75 -7.66
N LEU A 92 -0.67 2.47 -7.38
CA LEU A 92 -1.09 1.60 -6.29
C LEU A 92 -0.60 0.16 -6.51
N TYR A 93 -0.75 -0.37 -7.72
CA TYR A 93 -0.26 -1.70 -8.05
C TYR A 93 1.24 -1.84 -7.88
N GLU A 94 2.04 -0.88 -8.33
CA GLU A 94 3.48 -0.90 -8.10
C GLU A 94 3.79 -0.86 -6.59
N SER A 95 3.03 -0.10 -5.80
CA SER A 95 3.18 -0.04 -4.35
C SER A 95 2.88 -1.37 -3.68
N ILE A 96 1.78 -2.03 -4.05
CA ILE A 96 1.41 -3.36 -3.51
C ILE A 96 2.39 -4.42 -4.02
N LYS A 97 2.88 -4.30 -5.27
CA LYS A 97 3.94 -5.14 -5.83
C LYS A 97 5.22 -5.03 -5.05
N LEU A 98 5.63 -3.81 -4.72
CA LEU A 98 6.78 -3.58 -3.87
C LEU A 98 6.57 -4.19 -2.48
N THR A 99 5.35 -4.12 -1.94
CA THR A 99 4.97 -4.70 -0.63
C THR A 99 4.90 -6.24 -0.64
N GLY A 100 4.84 -6.88 -1.80
CA GLY A 100 5.03 -8.33 -1.93
C GLY A 100 6.45 -8.74 -2.34
N ASN A 101 7.35 -7.78 -2.60
CA ASN A 101 8.64 -8.08 -3.21
C ASN A 101 9.67 -8.54 -2.19
N ALA A 102 9.82 -9.85 -2.04
CA ALA A 102 10.82 -10.48 -1.17
C ALA A 102 12.26 -10.08 -1.54
N SER A 103 12.59 -9.95 -2.83
CA SER A 103 13.94 -9.58 -3.30
C SER A 103 14.34 -8.15 -2.92
N LYS A 104 13.37 -7.28 -2.60
CA LYS A 104 13.62 -5.94 -2.05
C LYS A 104 13.60 -5.90 -0.53
N GLY A 105 13.44 -7.04 0.14
CA GLY A 105 13.32 -7.15 1.59
C GLY A 105 11.89 -7.01 2.12
N HIS A 106 10.94 -6.69 1.24
CA HIS A 106 9.57 -6.29 1.57
C HIS A 106 8.56 -7.43 1.42
N GLY A 107 8.94 -8.71 1.35
CA GLY A 107 8.01 -9.82 1.09
C GLY A 107 6.98 -10.05 2.21
N TYR A 108 5.98 -9.18 2.30
CA TYR A 108 4.93 -9.17 3.32
C TYR A 108 3.61 -9.72 2.76
N ILE A 109 3.41 -9.59 1.45
CA ILE A 109 2.17 -9.99 0.77
C ILE A 109 2.49 -11.07 -0.26
N ASP A 110 1.75 -12.17 -0.22
CA ASP A 110 1.69 -13.15 -1.30
C ASP A 110 0.71 -12.67 -2.37
N ARG A 111 1.18 -12.75 -3.60
CA ARG A 111 0.50 -12.25 -4.81
C ARG A 111 0.57 -13.26 -5.93
N SER A 112 0.65 -14.54 -5.56
CA SER A 112 0.62 -15.65 -6.51
C SER A 112 -0.67 -15.62 -7.34
N ASN A 113 -1.77 -15.16 -6.71
CA ASN A 113 -3.03 -14.83 -7.36
C ASN A 113 -3.20 -13.31 -7.42
N ALA A 114 -3.55 -12.79 -8.59
CA ALA A 114 -3.81 -11.36 -8.75
C ALA A 114 -5.12 -10.92 -8.06
N GLU A 115 -6.05 -11.85 -7.89
CA GLU A 115 -7.37 -11.59 -7.32
C GLU A 115 -7.44 -11.93 -5.83
N ASP A 116 -6.38 -12.54 -5.28
CA ASP A 116 -6.34 -13.06 -3.91
C ASP A 116 -4.98 -12.73 -3.29
N LEU A 117 -4.94 -11.61 -2.56
CA LEU A 117 -3.76 -11.12 -1.86
C LEU A 117 -3.75 -11.70 -0.44
N LYS A 118 -2.66 -12.36 -0.05
CA LYS A 118 -2.52 -12.95 1.30
C LYS A 118 -1.41 -12.29 2.09
N LEU A 119 -1.61 -12.13 3.39
CA LEU A 119 -0.52 -11.74 4.28
C LEU A 119 0.38 -12.95 4.58
N ILE A 120 1.69 -12.74 4.47
CA ILE A 120 2.72 -13.73 4.81
C ILE A 120 3.14 -13.49 6.27
N TYR A 121 3.61 -14.52 6.97
CA TYR A 121 4.14 -14.44 8.34
C TYR A 121 5.11 -13.25 8.58
N LYS A 122 5.92 -12.89 7.58
CA LYS A 122 6.84 -11.75 7.68
C LYS A 122 6.13 -10.40 7.88
N ALA A 123 4.90 -10.27 7.41
CA ALA A 123 4.07 -9.10 7.65
C ALA A 123 3.65 -8.98 9.12
N ASP A 124 3.38 -10.10 9.79
CA ASP A 124 3.07 -10.11 11.22
C ASP A 124 4.24 -9.59 12.04
N VAL A 125 5.46 -10.02 11.70
CA VAL A 125 6.70 -9.51 12.31
C VAL A 125 6.86 -8.00 12.09
N LEU A 126 6.48 -7.47 10.92
CA LEU A 126 6.48 -6.03 10.66
C LEU A 126 5.46 -5.30 11.54
N LEU A 127 4.23 -5.82 11.64
CA LEU A 127 3.16 -5.26 12.46
C LEU A 127 3.55 -5.22 13.93
N GLN A 128 4.16 -6.29 14.46
CA GLN A 128 4.67 -6.31 15.83
C GLN A 128 5.74 -5.23 16.06
N LYS A 129 6.66 -5.04 15.10
CA LYS A 129 7.67 -3.98 15.18
C LYS A 129 7.06 -2.58 15.15
N LEU A 130 6.07 -2.38 14.29
CA LEU A 130 5.32 -1.13 14.18
C LEU A 130 4.60 -0.79 15.49
N LYS A 131 3.89 -1.76 16.06
CA LYS A 131 3.20 -1.62 17.35
C LYS A 131 4.16 -1.27 18.48
N LYS A 132 5.30 -1.96 18.56
CA LYS A 132 6.33 -1.65 19.56
C LYS A 132 6.85 -0.21 19.41
N LYS A 133 7.21 0.19 18.19
CA LYS A 133 7.67 1.54 17.87
C LYS A 133 6.62 2.61 18.23
N ALA A 134 5.34 2.33 17.98
CA ALA A 134 4.25 3.26 18.29
C ALA A 134 4.07 3.48 19.80
N CYS A 135 4.29 2.42 20.60
CA CYS A 135 4.27 2.47 22.06
C CYS A 135 5.47 3.25 22.64
N GLU A 136 6.67 3.06 22.09
CA GLU A 136 7.90 3.74 22.55
C GLU A 136 7.93 5.24 22.17
N ALA A 137 7.09 5.67 21.23
CA ALA A 137 7.00 7.04 20.76
C ALA A 137 5.95 7.90 21.52
N THR A 138 5.39 7.38 22.61
CA THR A 138 4.42 8.05 23.49
C THR A 138 5.09 8.43 24.80
#